data_AF-A0A381Y7W5-F1
#
_entry.id   AF-A0A381Y7W5-F1
#
_cell.length_a   1.000
_cell.length_b   1.000
_cell.length_c   1.000
_cell.angle_alpha   90.00
_cell.angle_beta   90.00
_cell.angle_gamma   90.00
#
_symmetry.space_group_name_H-M   'P 1'
#
loop_
_entity.id
_entity.type
_entity.pdbx_description
1 polymer ?
#
loop_
_entity_poly.entity_id
_entity_poly.type
_entity_poly.pdbx_seq_one_letter_code
_entity_poly.pdbx_strand_id
1 'polypeptide(L)'
;MKLPHILSAVFISPLLLAASFPIFAHHAFPTFFDPREIVSVEGFLTGVRLINPHSYFRVQVMDPNGQTGDWVFESNPVASLSKAGWHSDSIPASSKVRMSGFAARNGRPIARWRSILVYGQTAEDDVRLIFGQGQPPDREWRSRVEELGVQCEDIQGGCFVLDAATLDILQREFIDIGVWSLPE
;
A
#
# COMPACT_ATOMS: atom_id res chain seq x y z
N MET A 1 78.01 8.76 -24.19
CA MET A 1 77.36 7.54 -24.75
C MET A 1 76.34 7.06 -23.73
N LYS A 2 75.09 6.89 -24.14
CA LYS A 2 73.89 6.76 -23.28
C LYS A 2 73.88 5.42 -22.54
N LEU A 3 73.49 5.44 -21.26
CA LEU A 3 73.19 4.25 -20.46
C LEU A 3 71.70 3.92 -20.60
N PRO A 4 71.28 2.75 -21.11
CA PRO A 4 69.91 2.30 -20.97
C PRO A 4 69.78 1.31 -19.81
N HIS A 5 69.38 1.82 -18.64
CA HIS A 5 68.67 1.01 -17.65
C HIS A 5 67.21 0.91 -18.10
N ILE A 6 66.80 -0.23 -18.66
CA ILE A 6 65.38 -0.60 -18.69
C ILE A 6 65.26 -2.08 -18.38
N LEU A 7 65.33 -2.39 -17.09
CA LEU A 7 64.61 -3.53 -16.52
C LEU A 7 63.40 -2.91 -15.83
N SER A 8 62.17 -3.26 -16.26
CA SER A 8 61.06 -3.56 -15.35
C SER A 8 59.81 -3.93 -16.13
N ALA A 9 59.54 -5.24 -16.07
CA ALA A 9 58.24 -5.89 -15.94
C ALA A 9 57.01 -5.22 -16.59
N VAL A 10 56.50 -5.92 -17.60
CA VAL A 10 55.08 -5.94 -17.91
C VAL A 10 54.30 -6.36 -16.66
N PHE A 11 53.49 -5.47 -16.11
CA PHE A 11 52.29 -5.83 -15.36
C PHE A 11 51.11 -5.14 -16.04
N ILE A 12 50.47 -5.90 -16.93
CA ILE A 12 49.09 -5.67 -17.32
C ILE A 12 48.29 -5.70 -16.02
N SER A 13 47.60 -4.60 -15.68
CA SER A 13 46.56 -4.62 -14.65
C SER A 13 45.21 -4.66 -15.37
N PRO A 14 44.57 -5.84 -15.51
CA PRO A 14 43.26 -5.94 -16.13
C PRO A 14 42.25 -6.31 -15.04
N LEU A 15 42.02 -5.48 -14.01
CA LEU A 15 40.91 -5.79 -13.10
C LEU A 15 40.44 -4.61 -12.26
N LEU A 16 39.82 -3.63 -12.91
CA LEU A 16 38.87 -2.71 -12.26
C LEU A 16 37.60 -2.62 -13.11
N LEU A 17 37.10 -3.75 -13.59
CA LEU A 17 35.65 -3.91 -13.74
C LEU A 17 35.12 -4.08 -12.32
N ALA A 18 34.82 -2.95 -11.66
CA ALA A 18 33.91 -2.95 -10.54
C ALA A 18 32.59 -3.52 -11.06
N ALA A 19 32.40 -4.82 -10.89
CA ALA A 19 31.10 -5.45 -11.05
C ALA A 19 30.19 -4.79 -10.02
N SER A 20 29.44 -3.78 -10.47
CA SER A 20 28.32 -3.24 -9.73
C SER A 20 27.26 -4.35 -9.70
N PHE A 21 27.43 -5.28 -8.77
CA PHE A 21 26.36 -6.19 -8.42
C PHE A 21 25.18 -5.29 -8.03
N PRO A 22 24.02 -5.41 -8.70
CA PRO A 22 22.82 -4.77 -8.20
C PRO A 22 22.59 -5.38 -6.81
N ILE A 23 22.86 -4.61 -5.76
CA ILE A 23 22.43 -4.99 -4.42
C ILE A 23 20.91 -4.93 -4.51
N PHE A 24 20.29 -6.09 -4.70
CA PHE A 24 18.86 -6.24 -4.53
C PHE A 24 18.56 -5.80 -3.10
N ALA A 25 18.10 -4.56 -2.94
CA ALA A 25 17.44 -4.16 -1.72
C ALA A 25 16.19 -5.03 -1.60
N HIS A 26 16.32 -6.17 -0.91
CA HIS A 26 15.19 -6.98 -0.51
C HIS A 26 14.39 -6.14 0.49
N HIS A 27 13.35 -5.48 -0.02
CA HIS A 27 12.40 -4.71 0.77
C HIS A 27 11.97 -5.55 1.98
N ALA A 28 12.43 -5.15 3.17
CA ALA A 28 12.33 -5.92 4.40
C ALA A 28 10.91 -5.89 5.00
N PHE A 29 9.90 -6.13 4.16
CA PHE A 29 8.49 -6.10 4.54
C PHE A 29 8.22 -7.02 5.75
N PRO A 30 8.62 -8.30 5.77
CA PRO A 30 8.38 -9.18 6.91
C PRO A 30 9.15 -8.78 8.19
N THR A 31 10.21 -7.96 8.05
CA THR A 31 10.98 -7.46 9.19
C THR A 31 10.23 -6.35 9.93
N PHE A 32 9.50 -5.50 9.20
CA PHE A 32 8.77 -4.38 9.79
C PHE A 32 7.30 -4.69 10.08
N PHE A 33 6.69 -5.56 9.28
CA PHE A 33 5.26 -5.87 9.34
C PHE A 33 5.01 -7.36 9.55
N ASP A 34 3.96 -7.73 10.28
CA ASP A 34 3.54 -9.13 10.40
C ASP A 34 2.54 -9.47 9.29
N PRO A 35 2.90 -10.34 8.31
CA PRO A 35 1.98 -10.76 7.26
C PRO A 35 0.77 -11.56 7.76
N ARG A 36 0.80 -12.02 9.02
CA ARG A 36 -0.30 -12.78 9.64
C ARG A 36 -1.23 -11.89 10.46
N GLU A 37 -0.84 -10.65 10.74
CA GLU A 37 -1.63 -9.73 11.56
C GLU A 37 -2.20 -8.63 10.66
N ILE A 38 -3.47 -8.78 10.32
CA ILE A 38 -4.20 -7.78 9.53
C ILE A 38 -4.96 -6.91 10.52
N VAL A 39 -4.73 -5.61 10.44
CA VAL A 39 -5.53 -4.61 11.14
C VAL A 39 -6.51 -3.98 10.17
N SER A 40 -7.73 -3.75 10.63
CA SER A 40 -8.72 -2.92 9.96
C SER A 40 -9.17 -1.82 10.91
N VAL A 41 -9.15 -0.58 10.44
CA VAL A 41 -9.60 0.58 11.23
C VAL A 41 -10.57 1.42 10.41
N GLU A 42 -11.58 1.96 11.08
CA GLU A 42 -12.51 2.91 10.49
C GLU A 42 -12.27 4.30 11.08
N GLY A 43 -12.28 5.32 10.24
CA GLY A 43 -12.01 6.68 10.66
C GLY A 43 -12.11 7.68 9.51
N PHE A 44 -11.47 8.83 9.68
CA PHE A 44 -11.44 9.89 8.68
C PHE A 44 -10.04 10.04 8.11
N LEU A 45 -9.93 10.07 6.78
CA LEU A 45 -8.66 10.31 6.10
C LEU A 45 -8.20 11.74 6.38
N THR A 46 -7.05 11.90 7.03
CA THR A 46 -6.48 13.23 7.33
C THR A 46 -5.44 13.66 6.31
N GLY A 47 -4.96 12.74 5.47
CA GLY A 47 -4.22 13.10 4.26
C GLY A 47 -3.46 11.96 3.60
N VAL A 48 -3.09 12.20 2.35
CA VAL A 48 -2.23 11.35 1.54
C VAL A 48 -0.90 12.07 1.29
N ARG A 49 0.21 11.39 1.57
CA ARG A 49 1.56 11.92 1.34
C ARG A 49 2.28 11.04 0.34
N LEU A 50 2.37 11.53 -0.88
CA LEU A 50 3.06 10.88 -1.98
C LEU A 50 4.54 11.26 -1.97
N ILE A 51 5.38 10.39 -1.41
CA ILE A 51 6.83 10.65 -1.25
C ILE A 51 7.65 9.38 -1.53
N ASN A 52 8.96 9.55 -1.64
CA ASN A 52 9.93 8.44 -1.60
C ASN A 52 10.59 8.35 -0.22
N PRO A 53 11.04 7.17 0.23
CA PRO A 53 10.90 5.86 -0.42
C PRO A 53 9.51 5.22 -0.24
N HIS A 54 8.71 5.65 0.73
CA HIS A 54 7.38 5.09 1.00
C HIS A 54 6.38 6.22 1.19
N SER A 55 5.35 6.25 0.35
CA SER A 55 4.19 7.13 0.54
C SER A 55 3.34 6.62 1.70
N TYR A 56 2.45 7.44 2.24
CA TYR A 56 1.56 7.01 3.32
C TYR A 56 0.22 7.73 3.34
N PHE A 57 -0.77 7.05 3.92
CA PHE A 57 -2.08 7.58 4.28
C PHE A 57 -2.12 7.80 5.79
N ARG A 58 -2.78 8.86 6.24
CA ARG A 58 -3.07 9.09 7.66
C ARG A 58 -4.57 9.04 7.90
N VAL A 59 -4.96 8.34 8.95
CA VAL A 59 -6.36 8.13 9.32
C VAL A 59 -6.50 8.47 10.79
N GLN A 60 -7.44 9.36 11.11
CA GLN A 60 -7.85 9.59 12.48
C GLN A 60 -8.98 8.62 12.82
N VAL A 61 -8.75 7.81 13.84
CA VAL A 61 -9.67 6.77 14.34
C VAL A 61 -10.18 7.21 15.69
N MET A 62 -11.47 7.05 15.95
CA MET A 62 -12.04 7.30 17.27
C MET A 62 -12.18 5.95 17.99
N ASP A 63 -11.62 5.86 19.19
CA ASP A 63 -11.79 4.68 20.04
C ASP A 63 -13.19 4.68 20.71
N PRO A 64 -13.63 3.56 21.30
CA PRO A 64 -14.91 3.49 22.02
C PRO A 64 -15.03 4.46 23.22
N ASN A 65 -13.90 4.97 23.71
CA ASN A 65 -13.84 5.92 24.82
C ASN A 65 -13.89 7.38 24.34
N GLY A 66 -14.03 7.61 23.03
CA GLY A 66 -14.04 8.94 22.42
C GLY A 66 -12.65 9.58 22.27
N GLN A 67 -11.57 8.83 22.52
CA GLN A 67 -10.21 9.29 22.25
C GLN A 67 -9.86 9.07 20.77
N THR A 68 -9.26 10.08 20.15
CA THR A 68 -8.79 9.98 18.77
C THR A 68 -7.36 9.45 18.73
N GLY A 69 -7.13 8.39 17.95
CA GLY A 69 -5.81 7.86 17.62
C GLY A 69 -5.47 8.09 16.14
N ASP A 70 -4.18 8.29 15.85
CA ASP A 70 -3.69 8.44 14.48
C ASP A 70 -3.08 7.13 13.97
N TRP A 71 -3.60 6.62 12.86
CA TRP A 71 -3.05 5.49 12.12
C TRP A 71 -2.30 5.96 10.87
N VAL A 72 -1.16 5.33 10.61
CA VAL A 72 -0.37 5.56 9.39
C VAL A 72 -0.33 4.28 8.56
N PHE A 73 -0.82 4.35 7.32
CA PHE A 73 -0.76 3.26 6.38
C PHE A 73 0.34 3.51 5.35
N GLU A 74 1.43 2.77 5.46
CA GLU A 74 2.57 2.83 4.55
C GLU A 74 2.23 2.17 3.21
N SER A 75 2.56 2.86 2.12
CA SER A 75 2.27 2.47 0.75
C SER A 75 3.55 2.36 -0.08
N ASN A 76 3.39 2.16 -1.39
CA ASN A 76 4.48 2.16 -2.34
C ASN A 76 5.14 3.55 -2.49
N PRO A 77 6.35 3.60 -3.08
CA PRO A 77 6.96 4.86 -3.46
C PRO A 77 6.05 5.66 -4.42
N VAL A 78 6.13 6.99 -4.36
CA VAL A 78 5.34 7.89 -5.23
C VAL A 78 5.48 7.54 -6.71
N ALA A 79 6.66 7.11 -7.16
CA ALA A 79 6.88 6.74 -8.56
C ALA A 79 5.96 5.60 -9.05
N SER A 80 5.62 4.65 -8.18
CA SER A 80 4.69 3.56 -8.50
C SER A 80 3.24 4.02 -8.38
N LEU A 81 2.92 4.84 -7.37
CA LEU A 81 1.57 5.34 -7.15
C LEU A 81 1.11 6.29 -8.26
N SER A 82 1.96 7.25 -8.67
CA SER A 82 1.63 8.18 -9.75
C SER A 82 1.46 7.47 -11.10
N LYS A 83 2.19 6.38 -11.36
CA LYS A 83 1.95 5.53 -12.55
C LYS A 83 0.58 4.86 -12.53
N ALA A 84 0.05 4.58 -11.35
CA ALA A 84 -1.28 4.02 -11.15
C ALA A 84 -2.38 5.10 -11.06
N GLY A 85 -2.08 6.37 -11.35
CA GLY A 85 -3.06 7.47 -11.35
C GLY A 85 -3.27 8.15 -9.99
N TRP A 86 -2.48 7.82 -8.96
CA TRP A 86 -2.62 8.47 -7.65
C TRP A 86 -2.05 9.88 -7.63
N HIS A 87 -2.85 10.78 -7.06
CA HIS A 87 -2.53 12.14 -6.68
C HIS A 87 -2.86 12.35 -5.20
N SER A 88 -2.35 13.43 -4.60
CA SER A 88 -2.58 13.71 -3.17
C SER A 88 -4.05 14.01 -2.83
N ASP A 89 -4.85 14.33 -3.84
CA ASP A 89 -6.27 14.66 -3.80
C ASP A 89 -7.18 13.59 -4.42
N SER A 90 -6.63 12.42 -4.82
CA SER A 90 -7.43 11.30 -5.35
C SER A 90 -8.54 10.83 -4.40
N ILE A 91 -8.36 11.06 -3.10
CA ILE A 91 -9.37 10.87 -2.07
C ILE A 91 -9.46 12.17 -1.28
N PRO A 92 -10.64 12.80 -1.17
CA PRO A 92 -10.80 14.00 -0.37
C PRO A 92 -10.32 13.81 1.07
N ALA A 93 -9.65 14.84 1.60
CA ALA A 93 -9.44 14.92 3.03
C ALA A 93 -10.82 14.93 3.74
N SER A 94 -10.87 14.33 4.93
CA SER A 94 -12.11 14.11 5.70
C SER A 94 -13.07 13.08 5.12
N SER A 95 -12.72 12.37 4.05
CA SER A 95 -13.48 11.18 3.64
C SER A 95 -13.50 10.17 4.78
N LYS A 96 -14.69 9.67 5.10
CA LYS A 96 -14.84 8.51 5.98
C LYS A 96 -14.29 7.29 5.24
N VAL A 97 -13.39 6.56 5.87
CA VAL A 97 -12.69 5.43 5.26
C VAL A 97 -12.59 4.25 6.21
N ARG A 98 -12.58 3.05 5.64
CA ARG A 98 -12.10 1.85 6.31
C ARG A 98 -10.79 1.42 5.67
N MET A 99 -9.77 1.24 6.50
CA MET A 99 -8.39 1.04 6.07
C MET A 99 -7.88 -0.28 6.59
N SER A 100 -7.32 -1.11 5.70
CA SER A 100 -6.72 -2.38 6.05
C SER A 100 -5.23 -2.40 5.78
N GLY A 101 -4.48 -3.09 6.63
CA GLY A 101 -3.05 -3.28 6.43
C GLY A 101 -2.45 -4.40 7.27
N PHE A 102 -1.20 -4.77 6.97
CA PHE A 102 -0.40 -5.65 7.82
C PHE A 102 0.22 -4.83 8.95
N ALA A 103 -0.04 -5.20 10.20
CA ALA A 103 0.37 -4.43 11.37
C ALA A 103 1.90 -4.37 11.51
N ALA A 104 2.42 -3.22 11.97
CA ALA A 104 3.83 -3.10 12.31
C ALA A 104 4.17 -3.93 13.55
N ARG A 105 5.28 -4.67 13.50
CA ARG A 105 5.71 -5.56 14.60
C ARG A 105 6.05 -4.84 15.91
N ASN A 106 6.28 -3.53 15.87
CA ASN A 106 6.68 -2.72 17.02
C ASN A 106 5.48 -2.18 17.83
N GLY A 107 4.26 -2.59 17.52
CA GLY A 107 3.04 -2.19 18.24
C GLY A 107 2.61 -0.73 18.04
N ARG A 108 3.27 0.02 17.15
CA ARG A 108 2.84 1.38 16.78
C ARG A 108 1.61 1.29 15.88
N PRO A 109 0.74 2.32 15.84
CA PRO A 109 -0.41 2.39 14.92
C PRO A 109 0.04 2.67 13.49
N ILE A 110 0.83 1.76 12.94
CA ILE A 110 1.41 1.80 11.60
C ILE A 110 1.10 0.45 10.97
N ALA A 111 0.66 0.46 9.72
CA ALA A 111 0.45 -0.76 8.95
C ALA A 111 0.93 -0.60 7.52
N ARG A 112 1.31 -1.71 6.88
CA ARG A 112 1.50 -1.73 5.43
C ARG A 112 0.13 -1.80 4.77
N TRP A 113 -0.22 -0.79 4.00
CA TRP A 113 -1.50 -0.67 3.33
C TRP A 113 -1.83 -1.88 2.43
N ARG A 114 -3.05 -2.39 2.56
CA ARG A 114 -3.63 -3.44 1.73
C ARG A 114 -4.84 -2.98 0.94
N SER A 115 -5.73 -2.21 1.57
CA SER A 115 -6.93 -1.70 0.91
C SER A 115 -7.50 -0.50 1.64
N ILE A 116 -8.24 0.32 0.92
CA ILE A 116 -9.08 1.39 1.45
C ILE A 116 -10.48 1.24 0.87
N LEU A 117 -11.49 1.35 1.73
CA LEU A 117 -12.86 1.60 1.33
C LEU A 117 -13.18 3.05 1.67
N VAL A 118 -13.59 3.82 0.67
CA VAL A 118 -14.05 5.20 0.83
C VAL A 118 -15.57 5.18 0.82
N TYR A 119 -16.18 5.60 1.92
CA TYR A 119 -17.63 5.69 2.04
C TYR A 119 -18.16 6.92 1.29
N GLY A 120 -19.39 6.82 0.80
CA GLY A 120 -20.18 7.98 0.38
C GLY A 120 -20.63 8.83 1.58
N GLN A 121 -21.40 9.89 1.30
CA GLN A 121 -21.92 10.78 2.34
C GLN A 121 -23.08 10.13 3.11
N THR A 122 -23.90 9.34 2.41
CA THR A 122 -24.98 8.54 3.00
C THR A 122 -24.72 7.04 2.83
N ALA A 123 -25.59 6.21 3.41
CA ALA A 123 -25.47 4.75 3.30
C ALA A 123 -25.88 4.20 1.93
N GLU A 124 -26.63 4.99 1.16
CA GLU A 124 -27.11 4.67 -0.18
C GLU A 124 -26.13 5.08 -1.28
N ASP A 125 -25.20 5.99 -0.96
CA ASP A 125 -24.17 6.43 -1.88
C ASP A 125 -23.19 5.30 -2.22
N ASP A 126 -22.72 5.29 -3.47
CA ASP A 126 -21.68 4.37 -3.91
C ASP A 126 -20.40 4.52 -3.08
N VAL A 127 -19.71 3.41 -2.89
CA VAL A 127 -18.41 3.36 -2.22
C VAL A 127 -17.29 3.11 -3.22
N ARG A 128 -16.09 3.61 -2.93
CA ARG A 128 -14.88 3.27 -3.69
C ARG A 128 -14.04 2.27 -2.91
N LEU A 129 -13.89 1.07 -3.43
CA LEU A 129 -12.97 0.05 -2.92
C LEU A 129 -11.67 0.10 -3.72
N ILE A 130 -10.56 0.40 -3.05
CA ILE A 130 -9.25 0.51 -3.68
C ILE A 130 -8.26 -0.44 -3.01
N PHE A 131 -7.65 -1.30 -3.80
CA PHE A 131 -6.61 -2.22 -3.37
C PHE A 131 -5.23 -1.57 -3.47
N GLY A 132 -4.43 -1.79 -2.43
CA GLY A 132 -3.00 -1.54 -2.46
C GLY A 132 -2.27 -2.55 -3.33
N GLN A 133 -1.01 -2.24 -3.62
CA GLN A 133 -0.12 -3.14 -4.36
C GLN A 133 0.44 -4.20 -3.39
N GLY A 134 -0.38 -5.22 -3.19
CA GLY A 134 -0.13 -6.48 -2.49
C GLY A 134 -1.37 -7.30 -2.77
N GLN A 135 -1.20 -8.50 -3.33
CA GLN A 135 -2.31 -9.30 -3.86
C GLN A 135 -3.56 -9.21 -2.96
N PRO A 136 -4.76 -8.98 -3.53
CA PRO A 136 -5.98 -9.20 -2.78
C PRO A 136 -5.89 -10.58 -2.09
N PRO A 137 -6.44 -10.72 -0.88
CA PRO A 137 -6.25 -11.92 -0.05
C PRO A 137 -6.57 -13.23 -0.78
N ASP A 138 -7.41 -13.16 -1.80
CA ASP A 138 -7.82 -14.29 -2.62
C ASP A 138 -8.05 -13.87 -4.09
N ARG A 139 -7.75 -14.78 -5.03
CA ARG A 139 -8.11 -14.64 -6.45
C ARG A 139 -9.62 -14.66 -6.63
N GLU A 140 -10.34 -15.48 -5.89
CA GLU A 140 -11.80 -15.60 -5.99
C GLU A 140 -12.49 -14.28 -5.62
N TRP A 141 -12.10 -13.69 -4.49
CA TRP A 141 -12.54 -12.36 -4.08
C TRP A 141 -12.31 -11.31 -5.17
N ARG A 142 -11.10 -11.27 -5.74
CA ARG A 142 -10.78 -10.28 -6.77
C ARG A 142 -11.69 -10.44 -7.98
N SER A 143 -11.84 -11.66 -8.47
CA SER A 143 -12.74 -11.95 -9.60
C SER A 143 -14.17 -11.54 -9.29
N ARG A 144 -14.63 -11.71 -8.06
CA ARG A 144 -15.96 -11.31 -7.63
C ARG A 144 -16.16 -9.79 -7.66
N VAL A 145 -15.19 -9.04 -7.15
CA VAL A 145 -15.21 -7.56 -7.22
C VAL A 145 -15.15 -7.08 -8.67
N GLU A 146 -14.36 -7.72 -9.52
CA GLU A 146 -14.29 -7.40 -10.95
C GLU A 146 -15.58 -7.74 -11.72
N GLU A 147 -16.34 -8.74 -11.25
CA GLU A 147 -17.63 -9.12 -11.83
C GLU A 147 -18.76 -8.15 -11.44
N LEU A 148 -18.79 -7.75 -10.16
CA LEU A 148 -19.90 -6.97 -9.61
C LEU A 148 -19.66 -5.46 -9.62
N GLY A 149 -18.40 -5.03 -9.49
CA GLY A 149 -18.01 -3.64 -9.39
C GLY A 149 -17.73 -2.97 -10.73
N VAL A 150 -17.74 -1.64 -10.74
CA VAL A 150 -17.33 -0.84 -11.90
C VAL A 150 -15.92 -0.32 -11.65
N GLN A 151 -14.99 -0.53 -12.60
CA GLN A 151 -13.63 -0.02 -12.45
C GLN A 151 -13.61 1.52 -12.40
N CYS A 152 -12.86 2.10 -11.47
CA CYS A 152 -12.70 3.54 -11.41
C CYS A 152 -11.93 4.08 -12.63
N GLU A 153 -12.29 5.28 -13.05
CA GLU A 153 -11.64 5.95 -14.20
C GLU A 153 -10.28 6.56 -13.84
N ASP A 154 -10.07 6.94 -12.58
CA ASP A 154 -8.96 7.78 -12.11
C ASP A 154 -7.77 6.99 -11.55
N ILE A 155 -8.02 5.85 -10.89
CA ILE A 155 -6.99 4.98 -10.30
C ILE A 155 -6.95 3.63 -11.02
N GLN A 156 -5.79 3.30 -11.58
CA GLN A 156 -5.62 2.10 -12.41
C GLN A 156 -5.35 0.83 -11.58
N GLY A 157 -5.90 -0.30 -12.04
CA GLY A 157 -5.47 -1.66 -11.64
C GLY A 157 -5.95 -2.18 -10.29
N GLY A 158 -6.78 -1.42 -9.57
CA GLY A 158 -7.30 -1.87 -8.28
C GLY A 158 -8.35 -0.98 -7.63
N CYS A 159 -8.99 -0.06 -8.34
CA CYS A 159 -10.08 0.77 -7.82
C CYS A 159 -11.40 0.35 -8.46
N PHE A 160 -12.41 0.16 -7.62
CA PHE A 160 -13.76 -0.23 -8.01
C PHE A 160 -14.79 0.63 -7.29
N VAL A 161 -15.81 1.07 -8.01
CA VAL A 161 -17.03 1.68 -7.48
C VAL A 161 -18.04 0.56 -7.26
N LEU A 162 -18.65 0.53 -6.07
CA LEU A 162 -19.62 -0.48 -5.65
C LEU A 162 -20.87 0.23 -5.12
N ASP A 163 -22.04 -0.17 -5.61
CA ASP A 163 -23.30 0.24 -4.99
C ASP A 163 -23.53 -0.50 -3.65
N ALA A 164 -24.51 -0.05 -2.87
CA ALA A 164 -24.81 -0.61 -1.56
C ALA A 164 -25.16 -2.11 -1.60
N ALA A 165 -25.85 -2.57 -2.65
CA ALA A 165 -26.26 -3.98 -2.78
C ALA A 165 -25.06 -4.88 -3.08
N THR A 166 -24.18 -4.44 -3.96
CA THR A 166 -22.92 -5.10 -4.30
C THR A 166 -22.00 -5.16 -3.10
N LEU A 167 -21.88 -4.06 -2.36
CA LEU A 167 -21.09 -4.01 -1.13
C LEU A 167 -21.58 -5.05 -0.11
N ASP A 168 -22.89 -5.15 0.08
CA ASP A 168 -23.53 -6.08 0.99
C ASP A 168 -23.38 -7.56 0.56
N ILE A 169 -23.45 -7.85 -0.74
CA ILE A 169 -23.10 -9.18 -1.28
C ILE A 169 -21.66 -9.53 -0.94
N LEU A 170 -20.73 -8.64 -1.27
CA LEU A 170 -19.31 -8.84 -1.08
C LEU A 170 -18.94 -8.99 0.41
N GLN A 171 -19.60 -8.24 1.30
CA GLN A 171 -19.43 -8.37 2.74
C GLN A 171 -19.87 -9.73 3.28
N ARG A 172 -20.99 -10.27 2.78
CA ARG A 172 -21.48 -11.60 3.19
C ARG A 172 -20.61 -12.73 2.67
N GLU A 173 -20.19 -12.64 1.41
CA GLU A 173 -19.37 -13.67 0.77
C GLU A 173 -17.94 -13.69 1.35
N PHE A 174 -17.43 -12.54 1.81
CA PHE A 174 -16.05 -12.40 2.24
C PHE A 174 -15.91 -11.55 3.50
N ILE A 175 -16.26 -12.12 4.65
CA ILE A 175 -16.14 -11.45 5.96
C ILE A 175 -14.66 -11.29 6.38
N ASP A 176 -13.78 -12.25 6.02
CA ASP A 176 -12.43 -12.35 6.59
C ASP A 176 -11.31 -11.70 5.76
N ILE A 177 -11.64 -11.08 4.63
CA ILE A 177 -10.67 -10.54 3.66
C ILE A 177 -10.10 -9.17 4.04
N GLY A 178 -9.86 -8.93 5.33
CA GLY A 178 -9.07 -7.82 5.86
C GLY A 178 -9.64 -6.41 5.68
N VAL A 179 -10.45 -6.12 4.66
CA VAL A 179 -11.28 -4.91 4.54
C VAL A 179 -12.38 -4.96 5.61
N TRP A 180 -12.89 -6.16 5.87
CA TRP A 180 -14.10 -6.41 6.66
C TRP A 180 -13.86 -7.21 7.92
N SER A 181 -12.63 -7.29 8.44
CA SER A 181 -12.39 -8.00 9.70
C SER A 181 -13.30 -7.39 10.76
N LEU A 182 -14.37 -8.10 11.10
CA LEU A 182 -15.24 -7.74 12.19
C LEU A 182 -14.40 -7.87 13.45
N PRO A 183 -14.45 -6.91 14.38
CA PRO A 183 -13.99 -7.21 15.73
C PRO A 183 -14.79 -8.43 16.23
N GLU A 184 -14.09 -9.41 16.81
CA GLU A 184 -14.72 -10.53 17.52
C GLU A 184 -15.74 -10.06 18.56
#